data_AF-A0A5E4KFQ2-F1
#
_entry.id   AF-A0A5E4KFQ2-F1
#
_cell.length_a   1.000
_cell.length_b   1.000
_cell.length_c   1.000
_cell.angle_alpha   90.00
_cell.angle_beta   90.00
_cell.angle_gamma   90.00
#
_symmetry.space_group_name_H-M   'P 1'
#
loop_
_entity.id
_entity.type
_entity.pdbx_description
1 polymer ?
#
loop_
_entity_poly.entity_id
_entity_poly.type
_entity_poly.pdbx_seq_one_letter_code
_entity_poly.pdbx_strand_id
1 'polypeptide(L)'
;MTENTQNGVISDLTEILRLLLILASRKINLQHILYLIAFLTFGLGDAITGALMMHERGAAIEANPFIGYLFTTQGFDGVITGKVWLTLLILFATYIIQLKSPDMHWTVNGFLISLTIGGLMAVNANLTALAGGIPQAPGAIIVVYLVLMFILIEIGSFVDGHSTRVKID
;
A
#
# COMPACT_ATOMS: atom_id res chain seq x y z
N MET A 1 -22.65 -40.15 18.99
CA MET A 1 -23.23 -39.87 17.65
C MET A 1 -23.08 -38.41 17.22
N THR A 2 -22.78 -37.46 18.13
CA THR A 2 -22.62 -36.03 17.84
C THR A 2 -21.22 -35.62 17.32
N GLU A 3 -20.18 -36.38 17.66
CA GLU A 3 -18.78 -36.08 17.33
C GLU A 3 -18.46 -36.24 15.83
N ASN A 4 -19.09 -37.20 15.15
CA ASN A 4 -18.87 -37.45 13.72
C ASN A 4 -19.48 -36.35 12.83
N THR A 5 -20.60 -35.76 13.24
CA THR A 5 -21.24 -34.63 12.55
C THR A 5 -20.44 -33.34 12.67
N GLN A 6 -19.76 -33.11 13.80
CA GLN A 6 -18.98 -31.89 14.03
C GLN A 6 -17.69 -31.88 13.19
N ASN A 7 -17.04 -33.03 13.04
CA ASN A 7 -15.85 -33.17 12.19
C ASN A 7 -16.16 -33.06 10.69
N GLY A 8 -17.35 -33.50 10.25
CA GLY A 8 -17.82 -33.32 8.88
C GLY A 8 -18.02 -31.85 8.52
N VAL A 9 -18.66 -31.08 9.40
CA VAL A 9 -18.91 -29.63 9.16
C VAL A 9 -17.61 -28.82 9.11
N ILE A 10 -16.62 -29.16 9.95
CA ILE A 10 -15.31 -28.49 9.93
C ILE A 10 -14.55 -28.83 8.64
N SER A 11 -14.59 -30.08 8.19
CA SER A 11 -14.01 -30.51 6.90
C SER A 11 -14.61 -29.73 5.74
N ASP A 12 -15.94 -29.65 5.66
CA ASP A 12 -16.66 -28.96 4.59
C ASP A 12 -16.36 -27.45 4.59
N LEU A 13 -16.29 -26.81 5.77
CA LEU A 13 -15.89 -25.41 5.90
C LEU A 13 -14.47 -25.16 5.39
N THR A 14 -13.52 -26.03 5.71
CA THR A 14 -12.13 -25.89 5.23
C THR A 14 -12.04 -26.06 3.72
N GLU A 15 -12.84 -26.95 3.13
CA GLU A 15 -12.87 -27.17 1.68
C GLU A 15 -13.52 -26.00 0.94
N ILE A 16 -14.62 -25.45 1.46
CA ILE A 16 -15.25 -24.23 0.95
C ILE A 16 -14.28 -23.05 1.02
N LEU A 17 -13.58 -22.87 2.14
CA LEU A 17 -12.60 -21.78 2.30
C LEU A 17 -11.44 -21.93 1.31
N ARG A 18 -10.97 -23.16 1.10
CA ARG A 18 -9.93 -23.49 0.12
C ARG A 18 -10.39 -23.22 -1.31
N LEU A 19 -11.62 -23.57 -1.66
CA LEU A 19 -12.21 -23.29 -2.98
C LEU A 19 -12.37 -21.78 -3.21
N LEU A 20 -12.82 -21.02 -2.20
CA LEU A 20 -12.90 -19.56 -2.27
C LEU A 20 -11.52 -18.92 -2.45
N LEU A 21 -10.50 -19.40 -1.74
CA LEU A 21 -9.11 -18.96 -1.92
C LEU A 21 -8.55 -19.31 -3.30
N ILE A 22 -8.87 -20.47 -3.85
CA ILE A 22 -8.46 -20.88 -5.21
C ILE A 22 -9.17 -20.01 -6.27
N LEU A 23 -10.47 -19.73 -6.09
CA LEU A 23 -11.25 -18.88 -6.98
C LEU A 23 -10.78 -17.42 -6.92
N ALA A 24 -10.52 -16.90 -5.73
CA ALA A 24 -9.96 -15.58 -5.52
C ALA A 24 -8.57 -15.48 -6.16
N SER A 25 -7.67 -16.43 -5.88
CA SER A 25 -6.31 -16.43 -6.42
C SER A 25 -6.25 -16.60 -7.93
N ARG A 26 -7.17 -17.34 -8.55
CA ARG A 26 -7.29 -17.45 -10.01
C ARG A 26 -7.63 -16.14 -10.73
N LYS A 27 -8.17 -15.14 -10.03
CA LYS A 27 -8.52 -13.81 -10.59
C LYS A 27 -7.58 -12.68 -10.15
N ILE A 28 -6.57 -12.97 -9.33
CA ILE A 28 -5.58 -11.98 -8.94
C ILE A 28 -4.71 -11.68 -10.17
N ASN A 29 -4.83 -10.46 -10.70
CA ASN A 29 -3.91 -9.93 -11.68
C ASN A 29 -2.79 -9.12 -10.99
N LEU A 30 -1.75 -8.77 -11.75
CA LEU A 30 -0.62 -7.97 -11.26
C LEU A 30 -1.10 -6.68 -10.56
N GLN A 31 -2.12 -6.03 -11.09
CA GLN A 31 -2.61 -4.76 -10.58
C GLN A 31 -3.24 -4.89 -9.18
N HIS A 32 -4.01 -5.96 -8.92
CA HIS A 32 -4.52 -6.24 -7.57
C HIS A 32 -3.39 -6.49 -6.57
N ILE A 33 -2.33 -7.19 -7.00
CA ILE A 33 -1.13 -7.40 -6.17
C ILE A 33 -0.47 -6.07 -5.86
N LEU A 34 -0.33 -5.18 -6.85
CA LEU A 34 0.27 -3.86 -6.66
C LEU A 34 -0.55 -2.97 -5.72
N TYR A 35 -1.89 -2.97 -5.81
CA TYR A 35 -2.74 -2.28 -4.84
C TYR A 35 -2.54 -2.82 -3.42
N LEU A 36 -2.51 -4.15 -3.27
CA LEU A 36 -2.32 -4.78 -1.97
C LEU A 36 -0.94 -4.43 -1.39
N ILE A 37 0.12 -4.55 -2.16
CA ILE A 37 1.47 -4.26 -1.68
C ILE A 37 1.62 -2.77 -1.36
N ALA A 38 1.11 -1.86 -2.21
CA ALA A 38 1.13 -0.43 -1.93
C ALA A 38 0.37 -0.09 -0.63
N PHE A 39 -0.79 -0.73 -0.39
CA PHE A 39 -1.52 -0.60 0.86
C PHE A 39 -0.72 -1.13 2.06
N LEU A 40 -0.09 -2.29 1.93
CA LEU A 40 0.70 -2.89 2.99
C LEU A 40 1.94 -2.06 3.34
N THR A 41 2.63 -1.47 2.36
CA THR A 41 3.87 -0.71 2.61
C THR A 41 3.59 0.75 2.96
N PHE A 42 2.97 1.50 2.04
CA PHE A 42 2.70 2.93 2.20
C PHE A 42 1.55 3.20 3.18
N GLY A 43 0.60 2.27 3.32
CA GLY A 43 -0.49 2.37 4.29
C GLY A 43 -0.09 1.81 5.64
N LEU A 44 -0.29 0.50 5.82
CA LEU A 44 -0.15 -0.15 7.13
C LEU A 44 1.28 -0.10 7.66
N GLY A 45 2.27 -0.39 6.83
CA GLY A 45 3.67 -0.40 7.22
C GLY A 45 4.12 0.95 7.76
N ASP A 46 3.99 2.01 6.96
CA ASP A 46 4.36 3.38 7.39
C ASP A 46 3.51 3.87 8.58
N ALA A 47 2.22 3.53 8.61
CA ALA A 47 1.33 3.86 9.72
C ALA A 47 1.81 3.26 11.04
N ILE A 48 2.00 1.94 11.08
CA ILE A 48 2.39 1.20 12.28
C ILE A 48 3.81 1.60 12.69
N THR A 49 4.76 1.60 11.75
CA THR A 49 6.16 1.91 12.09
C THR A 49 6.35 3.36 12.50
N GLY A 50 5.65 4.32 11.89
CA GLY A 50 5.69 5.71 12.30
C GLY A 50 5.04 5.94 13.67
N ALA A 51 3.90 5.30 13.95
CA ALA A 51 3.26 5.36 15.26
C ALA A 51 4.14 4.74 16.35
N LEU A 52 4.79 3.60 16.09
CA LEU A 52 5.74 2.96 17.01
C LEU A 52 6.97 3.83 17.26
N MET A 53 7.52 4.43 16.20
CA MET A 53 8.64 5.36 16.31
C MET A 53 8.29 6.54 17.24
N MET A 54 7.13 7.16 17.07
CA MET A 54 6.67 8.26 17.94
C MET A 54 6.33 7.81 19.36
N HIS A 55 5.87 6.58 19.54
CA HIS A 55 5.61 6.01 20.86
C HIS A 55 6.89 5.86 21.67
N GLU A 56 7.95 5.32 21.07
CA GLU A 56 9.21 5.03 21.75
C GLU A 56 10.15 6.23 21.86
N ARG A 57 10.13 7.14 20.88
CA ARG A 57 11.07 8.27 20.79
C ARG A 57 10.42 9.65 21.00
N GLY A 58 9.11 9.68 21.16
CA GLY A 58 8.31 10.90 21.30
C GLY A 58 7.88 11.50 19.96
N ALA A 59 6.81 12.30 19.99
CA ALA A 59 6.21 12.89 18.79
C ALA A 59 7.15 13.80 17.98
N ALA A 60 8.16 14.38 18.62
CA ALA A 60 9.08 15.33 17.98
C ALA A 60 10.04 14.68 16.97
N ILE A 61 10.14 13.34 16.94
CA ILE A 61 10.95 12.62 15.95
C ILE A 61 10.29 12.57 14.58
N GLU A 62 8.96 12.73 14.52
CA GLU A 62 8.21 12.78 13.28
C GLU A 62 8.43 14.14 12.59
N ALA A 63 8.92 14.09 11.37
CA ALA A 63 9.22 15.29 10.60
C ALA A 63 7.96 15.99 10.09
N ASN A 64 6.85 15.26 9.94
CA ASN A 64 5.58 15.84 9.54
C ASN A 64 4.85 16.46 10.76
N PRO A 65 4.73 17.79 10.83
CA PRO A 65 4.12 18.45 11.99
C PRO A 65 2.63 18.10 12.18
N PHE A 66 1.91 17.77 11.09
CA PHE A 66 0.52 17.33 11.18
C PHE A 66 0.41 15.95 11.84
N ILE A 67 1.29 15.02 11.49
CA ILE A 67 1.31 13.68 12.09
C ILE A 67 1.77 13.74 13.54
N GLY A 68 2.78 14.56 13.85
CA GLY A 68 3.20 14.83 15.23
C GLY A 68 2.06 15.41 16.08
N TYR A 69 1.28 16.36 15.54
CA TYR A 69 0.10 16.90 16.20
C TYR A 69 -1.01 15.86 16.39
N LEU A 70 -1.25 15.00 15.39
CA LEU A 70 -2.21 13.92 15.48
C LEU A 70 -1.82 12.92 16.58
N PHE A 71 -0.53 12.62 16.73
CA PHE A 71 -0.03 11.77 17.80
C PHE A 71 -0.23 12.40 19.19
N THR A 72 0.04 13.70 19.36
CA THR A 72 -0.13 14.35 20.66
C THR A 72 -1.59 14.52 21.08
N THR A 73 -2.51 14.56 20.11
CA THR A 73 -3.95 14.75 20.36
C THR A 73 -4.74 13.45 20.42
N GLN A 74 -4.43 12.47 19.56
CA GLN A 74 -5.17 11.21 19.41
C GLN A 74 -4.32 9.96 19.70
N GLY A 75 -3.03 10.12 20.01
CA GLY A 75 -2.15 9.02 20.36
C GLY A 75 -1.78 8.10 19.20
N PHE A 76 -1.37 6.90 19.56
CA PHE A 76 -0.92 5.85 18.64
C PHE A 76 -2.00 5.47 17.62
N ASP A 77 -3.22 5.20 18.10
CA ASP A 77 -4.34 4.76 17.26
C ASP A 77 -4.78 5.85 16.27
N GLY A 78 -4.72 7.12 16.71
CA GLY A 78 -5.02 8.27 15.85
C GLY A 78 -4.09 8.37 14.66
N VAL A 79 -2.79 8.17 14.87
CA VAL A 79 -1.79 8.16 13.78
C VAL A 79 -2.05 7.02 12.81
N ILE A 80 -2.26 5.80 13.32
CA ILE A 80 -2.51 4.64 12.46
C ILE A 80 -3.76 4.88 11.62
N THR A 81 -4.85 5.27 12.27
CA THR A 81 -6.13 5.52 11.62
C THR A 81 -5.98 6.62 10.57
N GLY A 82 -5.34 7.73 10.89
CA GLY A 82 -5.14 8.85 9.97
C GLY A 82 -4.31 8.47 8.73
N LYS A 83 -3.17 7.80 8.92
CA LYS A 83 -2.31 7.36 7.81
C LYS A 83 -2.99 6.30 6.94
N VAL A 84 -3.65 5.31 7.55
CA VAL A 84 -4.40 4.28 6.80
C VAL A 84 -5.53 4.91 5.99
N TRP A 85 -6.29 5.85 6.56
CA TRP A 85 -7.34 6.56 5.82
C TRP A 85 -6.80 7.36 4.65
N LEU A 86 -5.69 8.08 4.85
CA LEU A 86 -5.04 8.82 3.77
C LEU A 86 -4.61 7.88 2.63
N THR A 87 -4.02 6.75 2.95
CA THR A 87 -3.62 5.75 1.94
C THR A 87 -4.83 5.16 1.22
N LEU A 88 -5.90 4.83 1.94
CA LEU A 88 -7.14 4.36 1.32
C LEU A 88 -7.73 5.40 0.37
N LEU A 89 -7.70 6.69 0.71
CA LEU A 89 -8.15 7.77 -0.19
C LEU A 89 -7.30 7.86 -1.46
N ILE A 90 -5.98 7.77 -1.35
CA ILE A 90 -5.07 7.80 -2.50
C ILE A 90 -5.33 6.59 -3.41
N LEU A 91 -5.35 5.38 -2.86
CA LEU A 91 -5.60 4.17 -3.63
C LEU A 91 -7.00 4.15 -4.25
N PHE A 92 -8.00 4.66 -3.54
CA PHE A 92 -9.34 4.80 -4.07
C PHE A 92 -9.39 5.78 -5.24
N ALA A 93 -8.72 6.93 -5.15
CA ALA A 93 -8.62 7.88 -6.25
C ALA A 93 -7.96 7.24 -7.50
N THR A 94 -6.86 6.51 -7.31
CA THR A 94 -6.21 5.75 -8.39
C THR A 94 -7.14 4.71 -9.01
N TYR A 95 -7.90 4.00 -8.18
CA TYR A 95 -8.87 3.01 -8.64
C TYR A 95 -9.99 3.65 -9.48
N ILE A 96 -10.49 4.82 -9.08
CA ILE A 96 -11.49 5.57 -9.86
C ILE A 96 -10.92 6.02 -11.21
N ILE A 97 -9.66 6.48 -11.26
CA ILE A 97 -8.98 6.84 -12.51
C ILE A 97 -8.91 5.63 -13.45
N GLN A 98 -8.50 4.48 -12.91
CA GLN A 98 -8.43 3.23 -13.67
C GLN A 98 -9.80 2.79 -14.21
N LEU A 99 -10.86 2.90 -13.42
CA LEU A 99 -12.22 2.56 -13.87
C LEU A 99 -12.70 3.45 -15.03
N LYS A 100 -12.32 4.73 -15.02
CA LYS A 100 -12.69 5.68 -16.09
C LYS A 100 -11.83 5.54 -17.35
N SER A 101 -10.62 5.02 -17.20
CA SER A 101 -9.64 4.90 -18.28
C SER A 101 -9.12 3.47 -18.37
N PRO A 102 -9.89 2.55 -18.99
CA PRO A 102 -9.53 1.13 -19.02
C PRO A 102 -8.20 0.86 -19.74
N ASP A 103 -7.77 1.76 -20.63
CA ASP A 103 -6.52 1.59 -21.38
C ASP A 103 -5.26 2.06 -20.61
N MET A 104 -5.39 2.53 -19.35
CA MET A 104 -4.27 3.08 -18.55
C MET A 104 -3.65 2.06 -17.57
N HIS A 105 -3.64 0.78 -17.94
CA HIS A 105 -3.20 -0.29 -17.04
C HIS A 105 -1.74 -0.12 -16.61
N TRP A 106 -0.83 0.17 -17.55
CA TRP A 106 0.59 0.31 -17.25
C TRP A 106 0.92 1.64 -16.55
N THR A 107 0.23 2.72 -16.91
CA THR A 107 0.32 4.00 -16.18
C THR A 107 -0.03 3.82 -14.69
N VAL A 108 -1.15 3.15 -14.40
CA VAL A 108 -1.58 2.90 -13.01
C VAL A 108 -0.59 1.98 -12.30
N ASN A 109 -0.09 0.94 -12.96
CA ASN A 109 0.94 0.07 -12.38
C ASN A 109 2.21 0.85 -12.03
N GLY A 110 2.65 1.77 -12.90
CA GLY A 110 3.80 2.63 -12.64
C GLY A 110 3.64 3.47 -11.37
N PHE A 111 2.46 4.07 -11.19
CA PHE A 111 2.11 4.79 -9.96
C PHE A 111 2.10 3.88 -8.72
N LEU A 112 1.49 2.69 -8.80
CA LEU A 112 1.44 1.78 -7.64
C LEU A 112 2.82 1.25 -7.25
N ILE A 113 3.70 1.02 -8.23
CA ILE A 113 5.10 0.62 -8.00
C ILE A 113 5.86 1.76 -7.31
N SER A 114 5.74 3.01 -7.78
CA SER A 114 6.42 4.13 -7.14
C SER A 114 5.92 4.34 -5.70
N LEU A 115 4.61 4.24 -5.48
CA LEU A 115 4.00 4.33 -4.15
C LEU A 115 4.50 3.22 -3.22
N THR A 116 4.62 1.99 -3.74
CA THR A 116 5.17 0.85 -3.00
C THR A 116 6.60 1.12 -2.54
N ILE A 117 7.46 1.59 -3.45
CA ILE A 117 8.87 1.89 -3.15
C ILE A 117 8.98 3.03 -2.15
N GLY A 118 8.23 4.11 -2.34
CA GLY A 118 8.15 5.22 -1.39
C GLY A 118 7.71 4.76 0.01
N GLY A 119 6.70 3.89 0.08
CA GLY A 119 6.23 3.27 1.32
C GLY A 119 7.30 2.43 2.00
N LEU A 120 8.03 1.58 1.25
CA LEU A 120 9.13 0.79 1.79
C LEU A 120 10.26 1.67 2.35
N MET A 121 10.59 2.76 1.67
CA MET A 121 11.59 3.71 2.16
C MET A 121 11.14 4.40 3.44
N ALA A 122 9.87 4.80 3.54
CA ALA A 122 9.30 5.39 4.76
C ALA A 122 9.32 4.40 5.93
N VAL A 123 8.90 3.15 5.71
CA VAL A 123 8.99 2.06 6.68
C VAL A 123 10.43 1.89 7.17
N ASN A 124 11.39 1.82 6.25
CA ASN A 124 12.79 1.63 6.60
C ASN A 124 13.35 2.82 7.39
N ALA A 125 12.95 4.05 7.06
CA ALA A 125 13.33 5.25 7.80
C ALA A 125 12.78 5.21 9.23
N ASN A 126 11.49 4.88 9.41
CA ASN A 126 10.88 4.76 10.73
C ASN A 126 11.56 3.68 11.58
N LEU A 127 11.84 2.51 11.00
CA LEU A 127 12.54 1.42 11.69
C LEU A 127 13.98 1.79 12.07
N THR A 128 14.68 2.53 11.20
CA THR A 128 16.04 3.03 11.48
C THR A 128 16.01 4.00 12.65
N ALA A 129 15.06 4.94 12.68
CA ALA A 129 14.88 5.89 13.77
C ALA A 129 14.51 5.17 15.08
N LEU A 130 13.62 4.18 15.01
CA LEU A 130 13.23 3.35 16.16
C LEU A 130 14.45 2.63 16.76
N ALA A 131 15.31 2.07 15.91
CA ALA A 131 16.58 1.45 16.32
C ALA A 131 17.62 2.44 16.87
N GLY A 132 17.36 3.75 16.83
CA GLY A 132 18.27 4.80 17.30
C GLY A 132 19.33 5.20 16.27
N GLY A 133 19.19 4.76 15.02
CA GLY A 133 20.04 5.18 13.91
C GLY A 133 19.61 6.54 13.35
N ILE A 134 20.39 7.05 12.39
CA ILE A 134 20.06 8.25 11.62
C ILE A 134 19.19 7.82 10.43
N PRO A 135 17.87 8.10 10.42
CA PRO A 135 17.01 7.70 9.33
C PRO A 135 17.29 8.49 8.06
N GLN A 136 16.83 7.97 6.93
CA GLN A 136 16.83 8.73 5.68
C GLN A 136 16.00 10.00 5.84
N ALA A 137 16.51 11.13 5.33
CA ALA A 137 15.78 12.39 5.38
C ALA A 137 14.45 12.27 4.62
N PRO A 138 13.30 12.67 5.22
CA PRO A 138 12.00 12.58 4.57
C PRO A 138 11.94 13.26 3.21
N GLY A 139 12.62 14.41 3.07
CA GLY A 139 12.75 15.10 1.79
C GLY A 139 13.42 14.26 0.71
N ALA A 140 14.43 13.45 1.05
CA ALA A 140 15.07 12.55 0.10
C ALA A 140 14.12 11.43 -0.36
N ILE A 141 13.32 10.87 0.56
CA ILE A 141 12.30 9.85 0.24
C ILE A 141 11.25 10.43 -0.72
N ILE A 142 10.75 11.65 -0.43
CA ILE A 142 9.77 12.34 -1.28
C ILE A 142 10.35 12.58 -2.68
N VAL A 143 11.58 13.06 -2.79
CA VAL A 143 12.23 13.30 -4.09
C VAL A 143 12.37 12.00 -4.88
N VAL A 144 12.85 10.93 -4.25
CA VAL A 144 12.99 9.61 -4.91
C VAL A 144 11.62 9.09 -5.36
N TYR A 145 10.60 9.17 -4.52
CA TYR A 145 9.23 8.81 -4.86
C TYR A 145 8.71 9.59 -6.07
N LEU A 146 8.85 10.92 -6.08
CA LEU A 146 8.38 11.76 -7.18
C LEU A 146 9.12 11.45 -8.49
N VAL A 147 10.45 11.29 -8.45
CA VAL A 147 11.24 10.93 -9.64
C VAL A 147 10.82 9.58 -10.18
N LEU A 148 10.68 8.56 -9.32
CA LEU A 148 10.20 7.24 -9.72
C LEU A 148 8.79 7.29 -10.29
N MET A 149 7.89 8.05 -9.65
CA MET A 149 6.52 8.23 -10.10
C MET A 149 6.49 8.81 -11.51
N PHE A 150 7.22 9.90 -11.80
CA PHE A 150 7.26 10.47 -13.14
C PHE A 150 7.81 9.50 -14.17
N ILE A 151 8.95 8.86 -13.89
CA ILE A 151 9.57 7.91 -14.83
C ILE A 151 8.64 6.73 -15.12
N LEU A 152 8.08 6.11 -14.09
CA LEU A 152 7.26 4.90 -14.24
C LEU A 152 5.89 5.19 -14.85
N ILE A 153 5.28 6.33 -14.52
CA ILE A 153 4.04 6.78 -15.17
C ILE A 153 4.26 7.02 -16.66
N GLU A 154 5.35 7.69 -17.05
CA GLU A 154 5.63 7.97 -18.45
C GLU A 154 5.96 6.70 -19.25
N ILE A 155 6.76 5.80 -18.68
CA ILE A 155 6.99 4.48 -19.28
C ILE A 155 5.66 3.74 -19.44
N GLY A 156 4.80 3.78 -18.42
CA GLY A 156 3.49 3.14 -18.47
C GLY A 156 2.59 3.73 -19.55
N SER A 157 2.50 5.05 -19.63
CA SER A 157 1.74 5.80 -20.64
C SER A 157 2.20 5.46 -22.06
N PHE A 158 3.52 5.38 -22.27
CA PHE A 158 4.09 4.97 -23.55
C PHE A 158 3.64 3.55 -23.95
N VAL A 159 3.71 2.59 -23.01
CA VAL A 159 3.30 1.20 -23.27
C VAL A 159 1.80 1.09 -23.53
N ASP A 160 0.98 1.78 -22.75
CA ASP A 160 -0.47 1.83 -22.90
C ASP A 160 -0.86 2.40 -24.29
N GLY A 161 -0.19 3.48 -24.71
CA GLY A 161 -0.41 4.11 -26.02
C GLY A 161 0.03 3.28 -27.23
N HIS A 162 1.00 2.37 -27.08
CA HIS A 162 1.40 1.44 -28.15
C HIS A 162 0.55 0.17 -28.17
N SER A 163 0.16 -0.34 -27.00
CA SER A 163 -0.63 -1.58 -26.89
C SER A 163 -2.05 -1.43 -27.44
N THR A 164 -2.62 -0.22 -27.39
CA THR A 164 -3.93 0.11 -27.95
C THR A 164 -3.91 0.26 -29.48
N ARG A 165 -2.81 0.76 -30.06
CA ARG A 165 -2.69 0.95 -31.52
C ARG A 165 -2.58 -0.36 -32.29
N VAL A 166 -1.89 -1.36 -31.74
CA VAL A 166 -1.68 -2.67 -32.39
C VAL A 166 -2.99 -3.47 -32.57
N LYS A 167 -4.08 -3.12 -31.89
CA LYS A 167 -5.39 -3.78 -32.02
C LYS A 167 -6.26 -3.26 -33.19
N ILE A 168 -5.83 -2.23 -33.90
CA ILE A 168 -6.64 -1.55 -34.94
C ILE A 168 -6.12 -1.82 -36.37
N ASP A 169 -5.01 -2.56 -36.51
CA ASP A 169 -4.47 -3.02 -37.81
C ASP A 169 -4.73 -4.53 -38.00
#